data_AF-A0A1W6N0Y7-F1
#
_entry.id   AF-A0A1W6N0Y7-F1
#
_cell.length_a   1.000
_cell.length_b   1.000
_cell.length_c   1.000
_cell.angle_alpha   90.00
_cell.angle_beta   90.00
_cell.angle_gamma   90.00
#
_symmetry.space_group_name_H-M   'P 1'
#
loop_
_entity.id
_entity.type
_entity.pdbx_description
1 polymer ?
#
loop_
_entity_poly.entity_id
_entity_poly.type
_entity_poly.pdbx_seq_one_letter_code
_entity_poly.pdbx_strand_id
1 'polypeptide(L)'
;MFGAPATDDPSSGFNHCVAPRPPDCVDAPATSYPTDECERRVRSYVANVFRYRECLGAETQRQVRRANDTLDKWKRRQSYERR
;
A
#
# COMPACT_ATOMS: atom_id res chain seq x y z
N MET A 1 -5.18 -38.48 -4.46
CA MET A 1 -4.66 -37.56 -3.43
C MET A 1 -3.19 -37.29 -3.72
N PHE A 2 -2.82 -36.19 -4.36
CA PHE A 2 -1.46 -35.60 -4.31
C PHE A 2 -1.57 -34.14 -4.78
N GLY A 3 -1.73 -33.21 -3.83
CA GLY A 3 -1.53 -31.78 -4.05
C GLY A 3 -0.27 -31.38 -3.28
N ALA A 4 0.69 -30.80 -3.99
CA ALA A 4 2.00 -30.40 -3.47
C ALA A 4 1.90 -29.54 -2.19
N PRO A 5 2.93 -29.55 -1.32
CA PRO A 5 2.96 -28.61 -0.20
C PRO A 5 2.97 -27.19 -0.78
N ALA A 6 1.95 -26.41 -0.42
CA ALA A 6 2.04 -24.96 -0.50
C ALA A 6 3.26 -24.58 0.34
N THR A 7 4.36 -24.24 -0.32
CA THR A 7 5.47 -23.59 0.36
C THR A 7 4.89 -22.31 0.93
N ASP A 8 5.04 -22.12 2.25
CA ASP A 8 4.68 -20.92 2.98
C ASP A 8 5.20 -19.68 2.24
N ASP A 9 4.36 -19.13 1.37
CA ASP A 9 4.55 -17.83 0.75
C ASP A 9 4.57 -16.85 1.93
N PRO A 10 5.59 -15.99 2.10
CA PRO A 10 5.68 -15.13 3.27
C PRO A 10 4.52 -14.13 3.30
N SER A 11 3.41 -14.58 3.88
CA SER A 11 2.31 -13.77 4.34
C SER A 11 2.82 -12.92 5.50
N SER A 12 2.87 -11.61 5.26
CA SER A 12 2.65 -10.51 6.20
C SER A 12 3.42 -9.28 5.69
N GLY A 13 2.94 -8.73 4.58
CA GLY A 13 3.50 -7.54 3.94
C GLY A 13 2.58 -6.32 4.00
N PHE A 14 1.45 -6.41 4.69
CA PHE A 14 0.37 -5.44 4.61
C PHE A 14 0.51 -4.31 5.63
N ASN A 15 1.53 -3.46 5.47
CA ASN A 15 1.44 -2.07 5.90
C ASN A 15 0.60 -1.34 4.86
N HIS A 16 -0.72 -1.49 4.94
CA HIS A 16 -1.61 -0.97 3.91
C HIS A 16 -1.58 0.55 3.88
N CYS A 17 -1.00 1.13 2.85
CA CYS A 17 -1.43 2.44 2.38
C CYS A 17 -2.90 2.28 1.98
N VAL A 18 -3.82 2.79 2.79
CA VAL A 18 -5.26 2.72 2.51
C VAL A 18 -5.64 3.97 1.73
N ALA A 19 -6.23 3.76 0.55
CA ALA A 19 -6.74 4.87 -0.25
C ALA A 19 -7.83 5.61 0.54
N PRO A 20 -7.71 6.94 0.73
CA PRO A 20 -8.74 7.71 1.41
C PRO A 20 -10.02 7.70 0.57
N ARG A 21 -11.17 7.61 1.23
CA ARG A 21 -12.48 7.67 0.58
C ARG A 21 -12.99 9.11 0.52
N PRO A 22 -13.56 9.55 -0.62
CA PRO A 22 -14.23 10.84 -0.70
C PRO A 22 -15.32 10.96 0.37
N PRO A 23 -15.54 12.15 0.94
CA PRO A 23 -16.64 12.37 1.87
C PRO A 23 -17.97 12.36 1.09
N ASP A 24 -18.93 11.60 1.61
CA ASP A 24 -20.30 11.47 1.07
C ASP A 24 -21.06 12.80 0.95
N CYS A 25 -20.71 13.80 1.76
CA CYS A 25 -21.34 15.12 1.72
C CYS A 25 -21.16 15.88 0.39
N VAL A 26 -20.18 15.49 -0.44
CA VAL A 26 -19.94 16.11 -1.76
C VAL A 26 -21.00 15.69 -2.78
N ASP A 27 -21.47 14.44 -2.69
CA ASP A 27 -22.48 13.89 -3.61
C ASP A 27 -23.90 13.96 -3.03
N ALA A 28 -24.03 14.34 -1.75
CA ALA A 28 -25.30 14.46 -1.08
C ALA A 28 -26.04 15.77 -1.44
N PRO A 29 -27.38 15.80 -1.34
CA PRO A 29 -28.14 17.03 -1.44
C PRO A 29 -27.66 18.11 -0.45
N ALA A 30 -27.69 19.38 -0.86
CA ALA A 30 -27.18 20.51 -0.07
C ALA A 30 -27.84 20.68 1.31
N THR A 31 -29.03 20.09 1.51
CA THR A 31 -29.77 20.12 2.79
C THR A 31 -29.35 19.01 3.75
N SER A 32 -28.58 18.02 3.28
CA SER A 32 -28.20 16.84 4.07
C SER A 32 -27.03 17.10 5.03
N TYR A 33 -26.22 18.12 4.78
CA TYR A 33 -25.04 18.44 5.58
C TYR A 33 -24.88 19.96 5.75
N PRO A 34 -24.46 20.43 6.94
CA PRO A 34 -23.98 21.80 7.11
C PRO A 34 -22.76 22.06 6.21
N THR A 35 -22.72 23.21 5.53
CA THR A 35 -21.63 23.58 4.60
C THR A 35 -20.26 23.52 5.27
N ASP A 36 -20.12 24.09 6.46
CA ASP A 36 -18.85 24.13 7.21
C ASP A 36 -18.36 22.73 7.61
N GLU A 37 -19.29 21.82 7.90
CA GLU A 37 -18.95 20.44 8.22
C GLU A 37 -18.41 19.72 6.97
N CYS A 38 -19.09 19.88 5.84
CA CYS A 38 -18.64 19.26 4.59
C CYS A 38 -17.29 19.82 4.16
N GLU A 39 -17.08 21.13 4.25
CA GLU A 39 -15.80 21.77 3.94
C GLU A 39 -14.66 21.20 4.80
N ARG A 40 -14.87 21.06 6.11
CA ARG A 40 -13.87 20.45 7.01
C ARG A 40 -13.53 19.01 6.61
N ARG A 41 -14.54 18.21 6.22
CA ARG A 41 -14.35 16.82 5.76
C ARG A 41 -13.59 16.76 4.44
N VAL A 42 -13.88 17.65 3.50
CA VAL A 42 -13.14 17.77 2.22
C VAL A 42 -11.68 18.14 2.46
N ARG A 43 -11.40 19.13 3.31
CA ARG A 43 -10.02 19.52 3.67
C ARG A 43 -9.25 18.34 4.29
N SER A 44 -9.89 17.58 5.19
CA SER A 44 -9.30 16.37 5.79
C SER A 44 -9.03 15.28 4.74
N TYR A 45 -9.97 15.04 3.82
CA TYR A 45 -9.80 14.11 2.71
C TYR A 45 -8.58 14.47 1.85
N VAL A 46 -8.46 15.73 1.44
CA VAL A 46 -7.32 16.22 0.63
C VAL A 46 -5.99 16.04 1.37
N ALA A 47 -5.93 16.37 2.66
CA ALA A 47 -4.73 16.14 3.47
C ALA A 47 -4.34 14.65 3.53
N ASN A 48 -5.33 13.76 3.65
CA ASN A 48 -5.10 12.31 3.66
C ASN A 48 -4.68 11.77 2.28
N VAL A 49 -5.09 12.38 1.16
CA VAL A 49 -4.59 12.04 -0.18
C VAL A 49 -3.07 12.25 -0.28
N PHE A 50 -2.55 13.36 0.25
CA PHE A 50 -1.11 13.61 0.25
C PHE A 50 -0.35 12.60 1.12
N ARG A 51 -0.85 12.29 2.31
CA ARG A 51 -0.27 11.24 3.17
C ARG A 51 -0.30 9.86 2.52
N TYR A 52 -1.39 9.53 1.83
CA TYR A 52 -1.50 8.28 1.07
C TYR A 52 -0.44 8.19 -0.02
N ARG A 53 -0.21 9.28 -0.78
CA ARG A 53 0.85 9.34 -1.78
C ARG A 53 2.24 9.14 -1.19
N GLU A 54 2.53 9.78 -0.05
CA GLU A 54 3.80 9.61 0.66
C GLU A 54 4.00 8.16 1.10
N CYS A 55 2.96 7.53 1.66
CA CYS A 55 2.96 6.12 2.02
C CYS A 55 3.29 5.23 0.82
N LEU A 56 2.62 5.43 -0.32
CA LEU A 56 2.89 4.66 -1.54
C LEU A 56 4.34 4.80 -1.99
N GLY A 57 4.92 6.00 -1.89
CA GLY A 57 6.34 6.23 -2.19
C GLY A 57 7.27 5.41 -1.29
N ALA A 58 7.02 5.44 0.02
CA ALA A 58 7.81 4.70 0.99
C ALA A 58 7.69 3.17 0.80
N GLU A 59 6.47 2.66 0.59
CA GLU A 59 6.24 1.24 0.33
C GLU A 59 6.87 0.80 -0.99
N THR A 60 6.77 1.61 -2.05
CA THR A 60 7.46 1.33 -3.33
C THR A 60 8.97 1.16 -3.11
N GLN A 61 9.60 2.10 -2.41
CA GLN A 61 11.04 2.01 -2.11
C GLN A 61 11.38 0.77 -1.28
N ARG A 62 10.54 0.43 -0.29
CA ARG A 62 10.71 -0.78 0.53
C ARG A 62 10.65 -2.04 -0.32
N GLN A 63 9.68 -2.15 -1.23
CA GLN A 63 9.55 -3.33 -2.11
C GLN A 63 10.72 -3.43 -3.08
N VAL A 64 11.19 -2.32 -3.65
CA VAL A 64 12.38 -2.31 -4.52
C VAL A 64 13.62 -2.78 -3.77
N ARG A 65 13.87 -2.29 -2.55
CA ARG A 65 14.99 -2.78 -1.71
C ARG A 65 14.88 -4.27 -1.45
N ARG A 66 13.70 -4.76 -1.05
CA ARG A 66 13.46 -6.18 -0.80
C ARG A 66 13.70 -7.04 -2.05
N ALA A 67 13.29 -6.56 -3.23
CA ALA A 67 13.53 -7.25 -4.50
C ALA A 67 15.03 -7.34 -4.81
N ASN A 68 15.77 -6.24 -4.67
CA ASN A 68 17.21 -6.21 -4.88
C ASN A 68 17.95 -7.15 -3.91
N ASP A 69 17.63 -7.10 -2.62
CA ASP A 69 18.19 -8.00 -1.60
C ASP A 69 17.96 -9.48 -1.95
N THR A 70 16.79 -9.78 -2.52
CA THR A 70 16.43 -11.14 -2.96
C THR A 70 17.26 -11.57 -4.16
N LEU A 71 17.42 -10.70 -5.17
CA LEU A 71 18.26 -10.96 -6.34
C LEU A 71 19.72 -11.19 -5.95
N ASP A 72 20.26 -10.39 -5.02
CA ASP A 72 21.65 -10.52 -4.58
C ASP A 72 21.90 -11.81 -3.79
N LYS A 73 20.94 -12.24 -2.98
CA LYS A 73 20.99 -13.57 -2.34
C LYS A 73 20.98 -14.69 -3.38
N TRP A 74 20.12 -14.59 -4.39
CA TRP A 74 20.03 -15.58 -5.45
C TRP A 74 21.30 -15.66 -6.31
N LYS A 75 21.86 -14.52 -6.73
CA LYS A 75 23.13 -14.45 -7.48
C LYS A 75 24.27 -15.11 -6.70
N ARG A 76 24.40 -14.80 -5.41
CA ARG A 76 25.43 -15.41 -4.54
C ARG A 76 25.28 -16.92 -4.44
N ARG A 77 24.05 -17.41 -4.28
CA ARG A 77 23.77 -18.85 -4.27
C ARG A 77 24.21 -19.52 -5.57
N GLN A 78 23.87 -18.94 -6.73
CA GLN A 78 24.27 -19.50 -8.03
C GLN A 78 25.78 -19.49 -8.27
N SER A 79 26.50 -18.51 -7.72
CA SER A 79 27.97 -18.46 -7.83
C SER A 79 28.64 -19.55 -6.99
N TYR A 80 28.05 -19.90 -5.84
CA TYR A 80 28.53 -21.00 -5.00
C TYR A 80 28.26 -22.37 -5.64
N GLU A 81 27.07 -22.58 -6.20
CA GLU A 81 26.68 -23.85 -6.86
C GLU A 81 27.47 -24.15 -8.15
N ARG A 82 28.13 -23.14 -8.75
CA ARG A 82 28.93 -23.27 -9.97
C ARG A 82 30.45 -23.41 -9.74
N ARG A 83 30.90 -23.41 -8.49
CA ARG A 83 32.30 -23.66 -8.10
C ARG A 83 32.45 -25.10 -7.64
#